data_AF-A0A257GBZ7-F1
#
_entry.id   AF-A0A257GBZ7-F1
#
_cell.length_a   1.000
_cell.length_b   1.000
_cell.length_c   1.000
_cell.angle_alpha   90.00
_cell.angle_beta   90.00
_cell.angle_gamma   90.00
#
_symmetry.space_group_name_H-M   'P 1'
#
loop_
_entity.id
_entity.type
_entity.pdbx_description
1 polymer ?
#
loop_
_entity_poly.entity_id
_entity_poly.type
_entity_poly.pdbx_seq_one_letter_code
_entity_poly.pdbx_strand_id
1 'polypeptide(L)'
;MFSVSALGLLALLVYWLRQRAQQAPKPRKAKKPRRSKTADSTADALPEPEADADAAPLKQTRSRLISASSLAEAEAANALPDPDYPEIEPEPAEPELPAPITAAARQAIVLHQHFPPHRAPQTRSWFGGTPVLPGAADWPTNPATGKPLHFLLQLDLAEVPPEAGLGLLPPEGALAVFLDLDWGAGEVFCVLHAAGYAGTPWRALDVPPALAMAYGDEAALVWPWVLTPEHGTQVLPRWPFAPRLIALPEAEAPEAEVRDWPHRIETVRALLDAQGAEPLAPALDIPDFHGADGQGFEPLWYGYPQDWISVQIACAALVREADRAARTVQNDPYPGLDEAERAAQIKTVREEAQAWFDHALANPALAPLGPPVRKAFWDWLSTHRTLAERVMPEAVEAAIETTLHASAEEAAKLPEDVIARVAYRHALAIGTPEGVIAPPPPRLLAPASGTSDLAATHLLLLELPDNPALGHHFGGGALQWWITPDDLANRRFDAVVMTRAG
;
A
#
# COMPACT_ATOMS: atom_id res chain seq x y z
N MET A 1 26.23 -1.98 -35.99
CA MET A 1 27.14 -2.31 -34.88
C MET A 1 26.28 -2.86 -33.75
N PHE A 2 26.17 -4.19 -33.65
CA PHE A 2 25.42 -4.86 -32.60
C PHE A 2 26.43 -5.60 -31.72
N SER A 3 26.72 -5.00 -30.56
CA SER A 3 27.45 -5.64 -29.47
C SER A 3 26.69 -5.35 -28.19
N VAL A 4 25.51 -5.96 -28.04
CA VAL A 4 24.87 -6.09 -26.74
C VAL A 4 25.79 -6.96 -25.90
N SER A 5 26.40 -6.35 -24.89
CA SER A 5 27.52 -6.90 -24.14
C SER A 5 27.11 -8.15 -23.36
N ALA A 6 27.82 -9.26 -23.59
CA ALA A 6 27.70 -10.51 -22.84
C ALA A 6 27.81 -10.33 -21.30
N LEU A 7 28.33 -9.18 -20.84
CA LEU A 7 28.40 -8.81 -19.43
C LEU A 7 27.02 -8.57 -18.79
N GLY A 8 26.05 -8.03 -19.53
CA GLY A 8 24.69 -7.81 -19.00
C GLY A 8 23.95 -9.12 -18.73
N LEU A 9 24.14 -10.10 -19.62
CA LEU A 9 23.56 -11.44 -19.48
C LEU A 9 24.25 -12.22 -18.35
N LEU A 10 25.56 -12.00 -18.15
CA LEU A 10 26.30 -12.58 -17.02
C LEU A 10 25.84 -11.98 -15.68
N ALA A 11 25.58 -10.68 -15.61
CA ALA A 11 25.09 -10.00 -14.41
C ALA A 11 23.69 -10.49 -14.01
N LEU A 12 22.77 -10.64 -14.97
CA LEU A 12 21.45 -11.25 -14.75
C LEU A 12 21.54 -12.71 -14.28
N LEU A 13 22.46 -13.49 -14.85
CA LEU A 13 22.65 -14.89 -14.45
C LEU A 13 23.21 -15.00 -13.01
N VAL A 14 24.17 -14.13 -12.65
CA VAL A 14 24.72 -14.07 -11.29
C VAL A 14 23.67 -13.61 -10.28
N TYR A 15 22.86 -12.60 -10.63
CA TYR A 15 21.74 -12.15 -9.80
C TYR A 15 20.73 -13.27 -9.56
N TRP A 16 20.34 -13.99 -10.61
CA TRP A 16 19.39 -15.12 -10.52
C TRP A 16 19.94 -16.29 -9.69
N LEU A 17 21.22 -16.63 -9.83
CA LEU A 17 21.87 -17.67 -9.02
C LEU A 17 21.96 -17.27 -7.54
N ARG A 18 22.17 -15.99 -7.24
CA ARG A 18 22.24 -15.46 -5.87
C ARG A 18 20.88 -15.49 -5.18
N GLN A 19 19.82 -15.10 -5.89
CA GLN A 19 18.42 -15.25 -5.46
C GLN A 19 18.09 -16.71 -5.14
N ARG A 20 18.54 -17.64 -5.98
CA ARG A 20 18.27 -19.07 -5.80
C ARG A 20 19.03 -19.69 -4.63
N ALA A 21 20.21 -19.18 -4.31
CA ALA A 21 21.01 -19.62 -3.16
C ALA A 21 20.45 -19.12 -1.81
N GLN A 22 19.72 -18.00 -1.81
CA GLN A 22 19.07 -17.45 -0.61
C GLN A 22 17.74 -18.15 -0.27
N GLN A 23 17.16 -18.90 -1.23
CA GLN A 23 16.01 -19.75 -0.95
C GLN A 23 16.46 -21.06 -0.32
N ALA A 24 16.50 -21.11 1.01
CA ALA A 24 16.69 -22.35 1.75
C ALA A 24 15.63 -23.39 1.31
N PRO A 25 16.01 -24.66 1.07
CA PRO A 25 15.05 -25.68 0.68
C PRO A 25 14.04 -25.89 1.80
N LYS A 26 12.77 -25.55 1.54
CA LYS A 26 11.66 -25.79 2.48
C LYS A 26 11.66 -27.29 2.88
N PRO A 27 11.59 -27.62 4.18
CA PRO A 27 11.55 -29.01 4.62
C PRO A 27 10.30 -29.69 4.03
N ARG A 28 10.52 -30.80 3.32
CA ARG A 28 9.47 -31.66 2.77
C ARG A 28 8.57 -32.16 3.91
N LYS A 29 7.34 -31.63 4.00
CA LYS A 29 6.31 -32.19 4.88
C LYS A 29 5.99 -33.62 4.44
N ALA A 30 6.10 -34.56 5.37
CA ALA A 30 5.79 -35.97 5.19
C ALA A 30 4.31 -36.15 4.77
N LYS A 31 4.08 -36.85 3.66
CA LYS A 31 2.75 -37.22 3.16
C LYS A 31 2.08 -38.19 4.16
N LYS A 32 0.93 -37.79 4.72
CA LYS A 32 -0.01 -38.72 5.38
C LYS A 32 -0.64 -39.66 4.34
N PRO A 33 -0.83 -40.95 4.65
CA PRO A 33 -1.38 -41.93 3.71
C PRO A 33 -2.89 -41.72 3.50
N ARG A 34 -3.30 -41.67 2.23
CA ARG A 34 -4.69 -41.72 1.75
C ARG A 34 -5.29 -43.09 2.07
N ARG A 35 -6.40 -43.11 2.79
CA ARG A 35 -7.27 -44.29 2.94
C ARG A 35 -8.21 -44.37 1.72
N SER A 36 -8.10 -45.47 0.98
CA SER A 36 -8.96 -45.85 -0.14
C SER A 36 -10.35 -46.26 0.35
N LYS A 37 -11.40 -45.85 -0.36
CA LYS A 37 -12.63 -46.64 -0.42
C LYS A 37 -13.19 -46.62 -1.85
N THR A 38 -12.93 -47.73 -2.51
CA THR A 38 -13.55 -48.25 -3.72
C THR A 38 -15.03 -48.53 -3.46
N ALA A 39 -15.90 -48.19 -4.40
CA ALA A 39 -16.89 -49.12 -4.97
C ALA A 39 -17.58 -48.42 -6.15
N ASP A 40 -17.25 -48.95 -7.32
CA ASP A 40 -17.95 -48.81 -8.60
C ASP A 40 -19.15 -49.77 -8.60
N SER A 41 -20.26 -49.40 -9.25
CA SER A 41 -21.09 -50.32 -10.06
C SER A 41 -22.40 -49.67 -10.49
N THR A 42 -22.62 -49.77 -11.79
CA THR A 42 -23.73 -49.38 -12.65
C THR A 42 -25.01 -50.23 -12.53
N ALA A 43 -26.12 -49.58 -12.93
CA ALA A 43 -27.24 -50.04 -13.79
C ALA A 43 -28.48 -50.77 -13.22
N ASP A 44 -29.61 -50.15 -13.59
CA ASP A 44 -30.90 -50.67 -14.08
C ASP A 44 -32.03 -51.24 -13.19
N ALA A 45 -33.14 -50.49 -13.26
CA ALA A 45 -34.51 -50.86 -13.66
C ALA A 45 -35.42 -51.78 -12.81
N LEU A 46 -36.48 -51.11 -12.33
CA LEU A 46 -37.90 -51.49 -12.18
C LEU A 46 -38.38 -52.32 -10.96
N PRO A 47 -39.67 -52.12 -10.55
CA PRO A 47 -40.19 -52.46 -9.22
C PRO A 47 -41.28 -53.54 -9.24
N GLU A 48 -41.47 -54.29 -8.15
CA GLU A 48 -42.78 -54.86 -7.75
C GLU A 48 -42.83 -55.13 -6.22
N PRO A 49 -44.00 -54.97 -5.57
CA PRO A 49 -44.21 -55.30 -4.15
C PRO A 49 -45.28 -56.40 -3.94
N GLU A 50 -44.95 -57.48 -3.22
CA GLU A 50 -45.92 -58.43 -2.63
C GLU A 50 -45.27 -59.03 -1.37
N ALA A 51 -45.81 -58.84 -0.16
CA ALA A 51 -46.98 -59.48 0.47
C ALA A 51 -46.63 -60.82 1.17
N ASP A 52 -46.97 -60.84 2.48
CA ASP A 52 -47.27 -61.98 3.35
C ASP A 52 -46.19 -63.06 3.61
N ALA A 53 -46.13 -63.73 4.77
CA ALA A 53 -46.66 -63.56 6.12
C ALA A 53 -46.05 -64.72 6.94
N ASP A 54 -46.17 -64.58 8.26
CA ASP A 54 -46.24 -65.64 9.27
C ASP A 54 -45.00 -66.24 9.95
N ALA A 55 -44.98 -65.92 11.26
CA ALA A 55 -44.89 -66.79 12.44
C ALA A 55 -43.59 -66.61 13.24
N ALA A 56 -43.54 -66.35 14.56
CA ALA A 56 -44.52 -66.36 15.66
C ALA A 56 -43.86 -65.63 16.88
N PRO A 57 -44.53 -65.50 18.05
CA PRO A 57 -44.37 -64.35 18.95
C PRO A 57 -43.39 -64.53 20.14
N LEU A 58 -42.96 -63.36 20.64
CA LEU A 58 -42.67 -62.94 22.02
C LEU A 58 -42.33 -64.02 23.06
N LYS A 59 -41.08 -64.01 23.53
CA LYS A 59 -40.74 -64.30 24.93
C LYS A 59 -39.80 -63.24 25.50
N GLN A 60 -40.27 -62.59 26.57
CA GLN A 60 -39.48 -61.76 27.46
C GLN A 60 -38.27 -62.52 28.00
N THR A 61 -37.09 -61.92 27.98
CA THR A 61 -36.05 -62.24 28.97
C THR A 61 -35.13 -61.06 29.23
N ARG A 62 -35.42 -60.40 30.36
CA ARG A 62 -34.50 -59.87 31.39
C ARG A 62 -33.11 -59.38 30.94
N SER A 63 -33.02 -58.06 30.96
CA SER A 63 -31.90 -57.25 31.45
C SER A 63 -30.88 -58.01 32.32
N ARG A 64 -29.62 -58.02 31.90
CA ARG A 64 -28.46 -58.23 32.78
C ARG A 64 -27.77 -56.88 32.97
N LEU A 65 -27.98 -56.34 34.16
CA LEU A 65 -27.22 -55.22 34.72
C LEU A 65 -25.73 -55.59 34.74
N ILE A 66 -24.91 -54.77 34.09
CA ILE A 66 -23.46 -54.75 34.30
C ILE A 66 -23.24 -54.07 35.66
N SER A 67 -22.56 -54.73 36.59
CA SER A 67 -22.37 -54.23 37.95
C SER A 67 -21.40 -53.05 37.97
N ALA A 68 -21.63 -52.10 38.87
CA ALA A 68 -20.76 -50.93 39.07
C ALA A 68 -19.30 -51.30 39.41
N SER A 69 -19.02 -52.53 39.83
CA SER A 69 -17.64 -52.99 40.07
C SER A 69 -16.84 -53.19 38.78
N SER A 70 -17.48 -53.54 37.65
CA SER A 70 -16.75 -53.78 36.40
C SER A 70 -16.45 -52.50 35.61
N LEU A 71 -17.06 -51.36 35.98
CA LEU A 71 -16.69 -50.05 35.45
C LEU A 71 -15.49 -49.46 36.21
N ALA A 72 -15.46 -49.62 37.55
CA ALA A 72 -14.36 -49.13 38.38
C ALA A 72 -13.03 -49.86 38.13
N GLU A 73 -13.06 -51.17 37.84
CA GLU A 73 -11.87 -51.93 37.46
C GLU A 73 -11.32 -51.55 36.07
N ALA A 74 -12.18 -51.07 35.16
CA ALA A 74 -11.75 -50.59 33.85
C ALA A 74 -11.15 -49.17 33.90
N GLU A 75 -11.59 -48.32 34.82
CA GLU A 75 -10.99 -46.99 35.06
C GLU A 75 -9.64 -47.08 35.81
N ALA A 76 -9.51 -47.98 36.78
CA ALA A 76 -8.26 -48.16 37.51
C ALA A 76 -7.10 -48.70 36.65
N ALA A 77 -7.39 -49.47 35.59
CA ALA A 77 -6.38 -50.02 34.70
C ALA A 77 -5.84 -49.03 33.65
N ASN A 78 -6.47 -47.85 33.50
CA ASN A 78 -6.07 -46.81 32.52
C ASN A 78 -5.41 -45.57 33.17
N ALA A 79 -5.20 -45.57 34.49
CA ALA A 79 -4.44 -44.53 35.17
C ALA A 79 -2.95 -44.67 34.84
N LEU A 80 -2.51 -44.02 33.77
CA LEU A 80 -1.10 -43.79 33.51
C LEU A 80 -0.53 -42.93 34.65
N PRO A 81 0.70 -43.20 35.14
CA PRO A 81 1.36 -42.34 36.12
C PRO A 81 1.49 -40.94 35.52
N ASP A 82 1.10 -39.94 36.32
CA ASP A 82 1.21 -38.52 35.99
C ASP A 82 2.69 -38.26 35.65
N PRO A 83 3.03 -37.81 34.43
CA PRO A 83 4.41 -37.47 34.15
C PRO A 83 4.79 -36.32 35.09
N ASP A 84 5.88 -36.48 35.84
CA ASP A 84 6.53 -35.40 36.59
C ASP A 84 6.80 -34.24 35.62
N TYR A 85 5.86 -33.31 35.52
CA TYR A 85 6.10 -32.03 34.88
C TYR A 85 7.00 -31.27 35.86
N PRO A 86 8.23 -30.89 35.47
CA PRO A 86 9.02 -30.01 36.30
C PRO A 86 8.18 -28.79 36.65
N GLU A 87 8.12 -28.44 37.94
CA GLU A 87 7.57 -27.17 38.41
C GLU A 87 8.12 -26.08 37.49
N ILE A 88 7.24 -25.47 36.69
CA ILE A 88 7.58 -24.33 35.86
C ILE A 88 7.92 -23.24 36.87
N GLU A 89 9.22 -22.98 37.06
CA GLU A 89 9.68 -21.80 37.79
C GLU A 89 8.92 -20.60 37.20
N PRO A 90 8.28 -19.77 38.04
CA PRO A 90 7.53 -18.63 37.55
C PRO A 90 8.45 -17.81 36.65
N GLU A 91 8.06 -17.73 35.38
CA GLU A 91 8.78 -16.95 34.38
C GLU A 91 9.01 -15.55 34.97
N PRO A 92 10.25 -15.04 34.98
CA PRO A 92 10.53 -13.74 35.58
C PRO A 92 9.59 -12.72 34.95
N ALA A 93 8.86 -11.99 35.79
CA ALA A 93 7.89 -10.99 35.36
C ALA A 93 8.51 -10.11 34.27
N GLU A 94 7.84 -10.01 33.12
CA GLU A 94 8.31 -9.17 32.02
C GLU A 94 8.52 -7.74 32.54
N PRO A 95 9.63 -7.09 32.17
CA PRO A 95 9.91 -5.74 32.64
C PRO A 95 8.80 -4.78 32.19
N GLU A 96 8.21 -4.04 33.13
CA GLU A 96 7.21 -3.01 32.84
C GLU A 96 7.75 -2.00 31.82
N LEU A 97 6.96 -1.72 30.79
CA LEU A 97 7.33 -0.77 29.74
C LEU A 97 7.40 0.68 30.26
N PRO A 98 8.32 1.51 29.72
CA PRO A 98 8.34 2.93 30.00
C PRO A 98 6.98 3.61 29.70
N ALA A 99 6.53 4.48 30.60
CA ALA A 99 5.22 5.13 30.51
C ALA A 99 4.88 5.78 29.15
N PRO A 100 5.83 6.47 28.46
CA PRO A 100 5.54 7.03 27.14
C PRO A 100 5.25 5.97 26.07
N ILE A 101 5.89 4.80 26.15
CA ILE A 101 5.67 3.69 25.21
C ILE A 101 4.28 3.10 25.43
N THR A 102 3.89 2.87 26.69
CA THR A 102 2.53 2.43 27.05
C THR A 102 1.47 3.44 26.62
N ALA A 103 1.75 4.74 26.72
CA ALA A 103 0.85 5.79 26.25
C ALA A 103 0.71 5.80 24.72
N ALA A 104 1.83 5.69 23.99
CA ALA A 104 1.83 5.62 22.52
C ALA A 104 1.06 4.40 21.99
N ALA A 105 1.03 3.29 22.74
CA ALA A 105 0.25 2.11 22.35
C ALA A 105 -1.28 2.34 22.33
N ARG A 106 -1.76 3.43 22.96
CA ARG A 106 -3.19 3.74 23.14
C ARG A 106 -3.67 4.91 22.29
N GLN A 107 -2.82 5.45 21.42
CA GLN A 107 -3.16 6.56 20.55
C GLN A 107 -2.45 6.46 19.20
N ALA A 108 -2.84 7.31 18.27
CA ALA A 108 -2.03 7.61 17.09
C ALA A 108 -2.23 9.06 16.66
N ILE A 109 -1.16 9.68 16.17
CA ILE A 109 -1.26 10.90 15.36
C ILE A 109 -1.29 10.44 13.91
N VAL A 110 -2.46 10.41 13.28
CA VAL A 110 -2.60 10.07 11.86
C VAL A 110 -2.43 11.31 10.99
N LEU A 111 -1.76 11.17 9.85
CA LEU A 111 -1.56 12.26 8.90
C LEU A 111 -2.67 12.24 7.85
N HIS A 112 -3.77 12.94 8.13
CA HIS A 112 -4.94 12.98 7.26
C HIS A 112 -4.69 13.89 6.07
N GLN A 113 -4.63 13.31 4.87
CA GLN A 113 -4.42 14.05 3.63
C GLN A 113 -5.60 14.98 3.33
N HIS A 114 -5.31 16.23 2.93
CA HIS A 114 -6.34 17.13 2.46
C HIS A 114 -6.69 16.83 1.01
N PHE A 115 -7.97 16.55 0.74
CA PHE A 115 -8.47 16.29 -0.61
C PHE A 115 -9.61 17.25 -0.99
N PRO A 116 -9.57 17.88 -2.17
CA PRO A 116 -8.41 18.03 -3.04
C PRO A 116 -7.35 18.97 -2.41
N PRO A 117 -6.06 18.85 -2.78
CA PRO A 117 -4.95 19.47 -2.06
C PRO A 117 -4.98 21.01 -2.11
N HIS A 118 -5.47 21.59 -3.21
CA HIS A 118 -5.57 23.04 -3.39
C HIS A 118 -6.64 23.70 -2.50
N ARG A 119 -7.52 22.91 -1.86
CA ARG A 119 -8.52 23.38 -0.89
C ARG A 119 -8.05 23.28 0.55
N ALA A 120 -6.84 22.74 0.76
CA ALA A 120 -6.30 22.66 2.10
C ALA A 120 -6.28 24.06 2.75
N PRO A 121 -6.59 24.16 4.05
CA PRO A 121 -6.27 25.34 4.83
C PRO A 121 -4.79 25.71 4.66
N GLN A 122 -4.42 26.92 5.04
CA GLN A 122 -3.00 27.30 5.08
C GLN A 122 -2.29 26.47 6.15
N THR A 123 -1.78 25.30 5.75
CA THR A 123 -0.99 24.37 6.57
C THR A 123 0.48 24.42 6.16
N ARG A 124 1.34 24.15 7.14
CA ARG A 124 2.78 23.96 6.97
C ARG A 124 3.23 22.50 7.02
N SER A 125 2.26 21.58 7.01
CA SER A 125 2.47 20.15 6.99
C SER A 125 2.07 19.55 5.64
N TRP A 126 3.00 18.86 4.98
CA TRP A 126 2.76 18.25 3.67
C TRP A 126 3.78 17.14 3.35
N PHE A 127 3.38 16.23 2.48
CA PHE A 127 4.25 15.26 1.80
C PHE A 127 4.89 15.91 0.56
N GLY A 128 6.08 15.47 0.18
CA GLY A 128 6.79 15.82 -1.06
C GLY A 128 6.96 17.32 -1.34
N GLY A 129 7.36 17.67 -2.55
CA GLY A 129 7.66 19.04 -2.92
C GLY A 129 8.97 19.54 -2.29
N THR A 130 8.94 20.80 -1.85
CA THR A 130 10.11 21.47 -1.29
C THR A 130 9.83 21.86 0.16
N PRO A 131 10.72 21.53 1.11
CA PRO A 131 10.55 21.92 2.50
C PRO A 131 10.59 23.44 2.66
N VAL A 132 9.82 23.95 3.61
CA VAL A 132 9.89 25.34 4.07
C VAL A 132 10.10 25.27 5.57
N LEU A 133 11.30 25.58 6.03
CA LEU A 133 11.69 25.40 7.43
C LEU A 133 11.86 26.74 8.14
N PRO A 134 11.63 26.80 9.46
CA PRO A 134 11.96 27.97 10.25
C PRO A 134 13.49 28.15 10.32
N GLY A 135 13.95 29.37 10.08
CA GLY A 135 15.36 29.72 10.16
C GLY A 135 16.17 29.37 8.90
N ALA A 136 17.46 29.09 9.08
CA ALA A 136 18.35 28.63 8.02
C ALA A 136 18.67 27.15 8.26
N ALA A 137 18.47 26.31 7.25
CA ALA A 137 18.81 24.90 7.25
C ALA A 137 19.46 24.56 5.90
N ASP A 138 20.43 23.65 5.93
CA ASP A 138 21.05 23.12 4.72
C ASP A 138 20.27 21.87 4.24
N TRP A 139 20.28 21.64 2.93
CA TRP A 139 19.68 20.43 2.37
C TRP A 139 20.48 19.18 2.77
N PRO A 140 19.88 18.15 3.40
CA PRO A 140 20.60 16.95 3.81
C PRO A 140 21.28 16.21 2.66
N THR A 141 22.49 15.73 2.91
CA THR A 141 23.26 14.92 1.96
C THR A 141 23.61 13.58 2.57
N ASN A 142 23.76 12.56 1.72
CA ASN A 142 24.27 11.26 2.09
C ASN A 142 25.76 11.41 2.49
N PRO A 143 26.16 11.13 3.75
CA PRO A 143 27.53 11.34 4.20
C PRO A 143 28.59 10.52 3.44
N ALA A 144 28.21 9.37 2.87
CA ALA A 144 29.12 8.49 2.16
C ALA A 144 29.36 8.94 0.70
N THR A 145 28.34 9.51 0.05
CA THR A 145 28.39 9.85 -1.39
C THR A 145 28.41 11.35 -1.66
N GLY A 146 28.03 12.17 -0.68
CA GLY A 146 27.82 13.61 -0.82
C GLY A 146 26.58 13.98 -1.65
N LYS A 147 25.80 13.01 -2.13
CA LYS A 147 24.60 13.28 -2.92
C LYS A 147 23.47 13.84 -2.03
N PRO A 148 22.67 14.81 -2.52
CA PRO A 148 21.47 15.27 -1.83
C PRO A 148 20.44 14.15 -1.62
N LEU A 149 19.75 14.15 -0.48
CA LEU A 149 18.64 13.24 -0.19
C LEU A 149 17.31 13.79 -0.73
N HIS A 150 16.32 12.93 -0.98
CA HIS A 150 14.98 13.33 -1.42
C HIS A 150 14.12 13.71 -0.22
N PHE A 151 13.35 14.80 -0.37
CA PHE A 151 12.42 15.25 0.66
C PHE A 151 11.13 14.41 0.63
N LEU A 152 10.75 13.82 1.78
CA LEU A 152 9.55 12.99 1.90
C LEU A 152 8.38 13.76 2.50
N LEU A 153 8.59 14.46 3.62
CA LEU A 153 7.54 15.25 4.27
C LEU A 153 8.10 16.28 5.23
N GLN A 154 7.23 17.24 5.56
CA GLN A 154 7.39 18.15 6.67
C GLN A 154 6.14 18.17 7.53
N LEU A 155 6.32 18.27 8.84
CA LEU A 155 5.30 18.46 9.86
C LEU A 155 5.60 19.74 10.64
N ASP A 156 4.68 20.70 10.63
CA ASP A 156 4.71 21.82 11.58
C ASP A 156 4.22 21.32 12.94
N LEU A 157 5.11 21.35 13.93
CA LEU A 157 4.83 20.81 15.26
C LEU A 157 3.75 21.60 15.99
N ALA A 158 3.51 22.87 15.62
CA ALA A 158 2.41 23.65 16.17
C ALA A 158 1.03 23.19 15.67
N GLU A 159 0.97 22.40 14.59
CA GLU A 159 -0.28 21.83 14.08
C GLU A 159 -0.65 20.51 14.77
N VAL A 160 0.29 19.87 15.48
CA VAL A 160 0.03 18.65 16.26
C VAL A 160 -0.79 19.00 17.50
N PRO A 161 -1.89 18.28 17.80
CA PRO A 161 -2.63 18.50 19.04
C PRO A 161 -1.70 18.37 20.27
N PRO A 162 -1.67 19.35 21.20
CA PRO A 162 -0.71 19.35 22.31
C PRO A 162 -0.71 18.08 23.15
N GLU A 163 -1.89 17.50 23.38
CA GLU A 163 -2.09 16.25 24.11
C GLU A 163 -1.50 15.03 23.39
N ALA A 164 -1.40 15.08 22.06
CA ALA A 164 -0.95 13.95 21.26
C ALA A 164 0.57 13.76 21.30
N GLY A 165 1.32 14.81 21.63
CA GLY A 165 2.78 14.78 21.68
C GLY A 165 3.37 14.05 22.89
N LEU A 166 2.55 13.48 23.77
CA LEU A 166 2.96 12.76 24.99
C LEU A 166 3.82 13.60 25.95
N GLY A 167 3.82 14.92 25.81
CA GLY A 167 4.76 15.83 26.50
C GLY A 167 6.21 15.70 26.02
N LEU A 168 6.47 14.95 24.94
CA LEU A 168 7.80 14.69 24.39
C LEU A 168 8.05 15.47 23.08
N LEU A 169 7.03 15.60 22.21
CA LEU A 169 7.19 16.39 20.99
C LEU A 169 7.40 17.87 21.34
N PRO A 170 8.32 18.58 20.65
CA PRO A 170 8.42 20.02 20.77
C PRO A 170 7.09 20.67 20.37
N PRO A 171 6.64 21.74 21.06
CA PRO A 171 5.35 22.38 20.77
C PRO A 171 5.38 23.31 19.55
N GLU A 172 6.56 23.59 19.01
CA GLU A 172 6.80 24.50 17.90
C GLU A 172 8.04 24.06 17.10
N GLY A 173 8.17 24.58 15.89
CA GLY A 173 9.21 24.19 14.94
C GLY A 173 8.68 23.26 13.86
N ALA A 174 9.60 22.68 13.08
CA ALA A 174 9.24 21.73 12.03
C ALA A 174 10.09 20.46 12.12
N LEU A 175 9.46 19.32 11.88
CA LEU A 175 10.15 18.07 11.54
C LEU A 175 10.13 17.90 10.02
N ALA A 176 11.28 17.58 9.43
CA ALA A 176 11.39 17.25 8.02
C ALA A 176 12.15 15.95 7.83
N VAL A 177 11.66 15.09 6.95
CA VAL A 177 12.21 13.76 6.70
C VAL A 177 12.73 13.68 5.28
N PHE A 178 13.96 13.21 5.14
CA PHE A 178 14.64 13.00 3.87
C PHE A 178 15.12 11.56 3.76
N LEU A 179 15.13 11.03 2.54
CA LEU A 179 15.54 9.65 2.23
C LEU A 179 16.25 9.60 0.88
N ASP A 180 17.23 8.72 0.75
CA ASP A 180 17.85 8.40 -0.54
C ASP A 180 16.89 7.53 -1.38
N LEU A 181 16.16 8.16 -2.30
CA LEU A 181 15.28 7.47 -3.26
C LEU A 181 16.00 7.08 -4.55
N ASP A 182 17.29 7.37 -4.72
CA ASP A 182 18.09 6.84 -5.85
C ASP A 182 18.35 5.33 -5.69
N TRP A 183 17.95 4.76 -4.54
CA TRP A 183 18.11 3.34 -4.17
C TRP A 183 19.54 2.81 -4.38
N GLY A 184 20.52 3.70 -4.18
CA GLY A 184 21.93 3.43 -4.31
C GLY A 184 22.50 2.59 -3.16
N ALA A 185 23.72 2.91 -2.72
CA ALA A 185 24.40 2.19 -1.66
C ALA A 185 23.78 2.48 -0.27
N GLY A 186 22.68 1.79 0.04
CA GLY A 186 22.03 1.80 1.35
C GLY A 186 20.86 2.79 1.47
N GLU A 187 20.07 2.57 2.51
CA GLU A 187 18.88 3.38 2.82
C GLU A 187 19.26 4.53 3.75
N VAL A 188 19.97 5.52 3.21
CA VAL A 188 20.39 6.69 3.97
C VAL A 188 19.22 7.64 4.11
N PHE A 189 18.95 8.08 5.34
CA PHE A 189 17.88 9.02 5.66
C PHE A 189 18.39 10.13 6.59
N CYS A 190 17.59 11.18 6.75
CA CYS A 190 17.82 12.23 7.72
C CYS A 190 16.49 12.74 8.25
N VAL A 191 16.37 12.83 9.58
CA VAL A 191 15.27 13.54 10.25
C VAL A 191 15.83 14.85 10.79
N LEU A 192 15.38 15.96 10.21
CA LEU A 192 15.74 17.29 10.65
C LEU A 192 14.67 17.85 11.57
N HIS A 193 15.09 18.37 12.71
CA HIS A 193 14.26 19.25 13.54
C HIS A 193 14.76 20.68 13.42
N ALA A 194 14.01 21.49 12.69
CA ALA A 194 14.24 22.92 12.58
C ALA A 194 13.48 23.63 13.71
N ALA A 195 14.21 24.04 14.74
CA ALA A 195 13.63 24.81 15.83
C ALA A 195 13.16 26.17 15.31
N GLY A 196 11.91 26.51 15.59
CA GLY A 196 11.33 27.82 15.27
C GLY A 196 10.55 28.34 16.46
N TYR A 197 10.75 29.60 16.80
CA TYR A 197 9.94 30.34 17.77
C TYR A 197 8.99 31.30 17.05
N ALA A 198 7.99 31.81 17.76
CA ALA A 198 7.07 32.83 17.24
C ALA A 198 7.82 33.99 16.55
N GLY A 199 7.51 34.23 15.28
CA GLY A 199 8.14 35.27 14.45
C GLY A 199 9.41 34.84 13.71
N THR A 200 9.88 33.60 13.88
CA THR A 200 10.97 33.05 13.06
C THR A 200 10.52 32.99 11.59
N PRO A 201 11.29 33.56 10.64
CA PRO A 201 10.92 33.49 9.23
C PRO A 201 11.05 32.06 8.72
N TRP A 202 10.05 31.65 7.95
CA TRP A 202 10.02 30.37 7.27
C TRP A 202 10.59 30.56 5.87
N ARG A 203 11.53 29.69 5.47
CA ARG A 203 12.23 29.80 4.19
C ARG A 203 12.17 28.48 3.45
N ALA A 204 11.77 28.54 2.18
CA ALA A 204 11.89 27.40 1.29
C ALA A 204 13.36 27.08 1.07
N LEU A 205 13.72 25.80 1.07
CA LEU A 205 15.05 25.37 0.65
C LEU A 205 15.08 25.23 -0.87
N ASP A 206 16.13 25.70 -1.54
CA ASP A 206 16.25 25.47 -2.98
C ASP A 206 16.59 24.00 -3.25
N VAL A 207 15.91 23.40 -4.22
CA VAL A 207 16.17 22.01 -4.64
C VAL A 207 17.59 21.96 -5.23
N PRO A 208 18.50 21.13 -4.68
CA PRO A 208 19.86 21.04 -5.18
C PRO A 208 19.90 20.57 -6.64
N PRO A 209 20.66 21.23 -7.54
CA PRO A 209 20.76 20.80 -8.93
C PRO A 209 21.31 19.38 -9.12
N ALA A 210 22.02 18.87 -8.10
CA ALA A 210 22.61 17.53 -8.09
C ALA A 210 21.68 16.45 -7.48
N LEU A 211 20.45 16.79 -7.11
CA LEU A 211 19.47 15.80 -6.63
C LEU A 211 19.18 14.79 -7.75
N ALA A 212 19.29 13.50 -7.45
CA ALA A 212 19.00 12.45 -8.42
C ALA A 212 17.49 12.38 -8.74
N MET A 213 17.12 11.73 -9.85
CA MET A 213 15.72 11.36 -10.07
C MET A 213 15.25 10.47 -8.93
N ALA A 214 14.06 10.74 -8.40
CA ALA A 214 13.42 9.87 -7.44
C ALA A 214 13.19 8.50 -8.09
N TYR A 215 13.61 7.45 -7.38
CA TYR A 215 13.55 6.04 -7.78
C TYR A 215 14.59 5.62 -8.83
N GLY A 216 15.52 6.48 -9.23
CA GLY A 216 16.63 6.12 -10.12
C GLY A 216 16.15 5.30 -11.34
N ASP A 217 16.79 4.15 -11.57
CA ASP A 217 16.45 3.21 -12.67
C ASP A 217 15.04 2.59 -12.56
N GLU A 218 14.41 2.66 -11.39
CA GLU A 218 13.11 2.05 -11.09
C GLU A 218 11.95 3.06 -11.23
N ALA A 219 12.26 4.31 -11.60
CA ALA A 219 11.28 5.35 -11.88
C ALA A 219 10.19 4.91 -12.87
N ALA A 220 10.52 4.03 -13.84
CA ALA A 220 9.55 3.50 -14.81
C ALA A 220 8.54 2.48 -14.23
N LEU A 221 8.85 1.88 -13.08
CA LEU A 221 7.93 1.01 -12.33
C LEU A 221 7.03 1.81 -11.38
N VAL A 222 7.48 2.99 -10.98
CA VAL A 222 6.84 3.82 -9.96
C VAL A 222 5.91 4.85 -10.59
N TRP A 223 6.42 5.66 -11.52
CA TRP A 223 5.68 6.81 -12.02
C TRP A 223 4.73 6.42 -13.16
N PRO A 224 3.44 6.77 -13.08
CA PRO A 224 2.47 6.33 -14.09
C PRO A 224 2.77 6.89 -15.49
N TRP A 225 3.44 8.04 -15.60
CA TRP A 225 3.84 8.68 -16.87
C TRP A 225 5.23 8.29 -17.40
N VAL A 226 5.98 7.39 -16.75
CA VAL A 226 7.39 7.12 -17.09
C VAL A 226 7.58 5.75 -17.71
N LEU A 227 8.06 5.69 -18.97
CA LEU A 227 8.52 4.44 -19.60
C LEU A 227 10.03 4.26 -19.55
N THR A 228 10.80 5.34 -19.43
CA THR A 228 12.26 5.32 -19.28
C THR A 228 12.67 6.22 -18.10
N PRO A 229 13.63 5.80 -17.25
CA PRO A 229 13.98 6.51 -16.02
C PRO A 229 14.31 8.00 -16.16
N GLU A 230 14.85 8.40 -17.32
CA GLU A 230 15.22 9.78 -17.64
C GLU A 230 14.04 10.77 -17.66
N HIS A 231 12.80 10.27 -17.74
CA HIS A 231 11.58 11.07 -17.70
C HIS A 231 10.94 11.13 -16.30
N GLY A 232 11.62 10.61 -15.27
CA GLY A 232 11.22 10.72 -13.88
C GLY A 232 11.27 12.16 -13.33
N THR A 233 10.91 12.31 -12.06
CA THR A 233 10.99 13.59 -11.34
C THR A 233 12.05 13.50 -10.25
N GLN A 234 12.67 14.62 -9.90
CA GLN A 234 13.59 14.69 -8.74
C GLN A 234 12.83 14.85 -7.42
N VAL A 235 11.62 15.40 -7.47
CA VAL A 235 10.86 15.84 -6.31
C VAL A 235 9.50 15.14 -6.33
N LEU A 236 9.13 14.55 -5.19
CA LEU A 236 7.83 13.93 -5.00
C LEU A 236 6.71 14.99 -5.09
N PRO A 237 5.47 14.61 -5.45
CA PRO A 237 4.35 15.54 -5.47
C PRO A 237 4.08 16.18 -4.10
N ARG A 238 3.79 17.48 -4.08
CA ARG A 238 3.44 18.18 -2.84
C ARG A 238 1.99 17.89 -2.45
N TRP A 239 1.77 17.33 -1.27
CA TRP A 239 0.41 17.07 -0.77
C TRP A 239 0.19 17.50 0.69
N PRO A 240 -0.66 18.49 0.96
CA PRO A 240 -0.94 18.95 2.33
C PRO A 240 -1.69 17.90 3.14
N PHE A 241 -1.39 17.85 4.44
CA PHE A 241 -2.08 16.98 5.40
C PHE A 241 -2.30 17.69 6.73
N ALA A 242 -3.21 17.15 7.55
CA ALA A 242 -3.43 17.57 8.93
C ALA A 242 -3.13 16.42 9.90
N PRO A 243 -2.28 16.63 10.93
CA PRO A 243 -2.14 15.66 12.01
C PRO A 243 -3.44 15.59 12.83
N ARG A 244 -3.95 14.38 13.05
CA ARG A 244 -5.16 14.12 13.86
C ARG A 244 -4.86 13.10 14.92
N LEU A 245 -5.21 13.41 16.17
CA LEU A 245 -5.17 12.46 17.26
C LEU A 245 -6.36 11.52 17.17
N ILE A 246 -6.11 10.21 17.23
CA ILE A 246 -7.13 9.18 17.46
C ILE A 246 -6.77 8.37 18.71
N ALA A 247 -7.80 7.93 19.43
CA ALA A 247 -7.65 6.94 20.49
C ALA A 247 -7.66 5.53 19.89
N LEU A 248 -6.81 4.65 20.41
CA LEU A 248 -6.77 3.25 20.01
C LEU A 248 -7.34 2.37 21.13
N PRO A 249 -8.00 1.25 20.78
CA PRO A 249 -8.50 0.32 21.77
C PRO A 249 -7.34 -0.31 22.55
N GLU A 250 -7.53 -0.51 23.84
CA GLU A 250 -6.60 -1.28 24.66
C GLU A 250 -6.57 -2.74 24.15
N ALA A 251 -5.38 -3.30 24.00
CA ALA A 251 -5.26 -4.67 23.55
C ALA A 251 -5.55 -5.63 24.70
N GLU A 252 -6.31 -6.67 24.41
CA GLU A 252 -6.71 -7.73 25.36
C GLU A 252 -5.65 -8.85 25.47
N ALA A 253 -4.65 -8.85 24.60
CA ALA A 253 -3.59 -9.85 24.51
C ALA A 253 -2.39 -9.49 25.43
N PRO A 254 -1.56 -10.47 25.85
CA PRO A 254 -0.34 -10.17 26.60
C PRO A 254 0.52 -9.14 25.84
N GLU A 255 1.11 -8.18 26.57
CA GLU A 255 1.76 -6.95 26.08
C GLU A 255 2.80 -7.15 24.96
N ALA A 256 3.31 -8.38 24.78
CA ALA A 256 4.19 -8.78 23.70
C ALA A 256 3.50 -8.85 22.31
N GLU A 257 2.20 -9.17 22.23
CA GLU A 257 1.42 -9.22 20.97
C GLU A 257 0.75 -7.88 20.61
N VAL A 258 0.77 -6.91 21.53
CA VAL A 258 0.05 -5.62 21.49
C VAL A 258 0.74 -4.56 20.61
N ARG A 259 1.86 -4.89 19.98
CA ARG A 259 2.77 -3.91 19.39
C ARG A 259 2.53 -3.64 17.90
N ASP A 260 1.55 -4.33 17.32
CA ASP A 260 1.08 -4.16 15.95
C ASP A 260 -0.09 -3.16 15.88
N TRP A 261 -0.34 -2.61 14.69
CA TRP A 261 -1.47 -1.74 14.42
C TRP A 261 -2.81 -2.48 14.67
N PRO A 262 -3.72 -1.91 15.49
CA PRO A 262 -4.94 -2.61 15.84
C PRO A 262 -5.96 -2.60 14.69
N HIS A 263 -6.08 -3.72 13.99
CA HIS A 263 -7.09 -3.96 12.95
C HIS A 263 -8.48 -4.28 13.54
N ARG A 264 -9.01 -3.38 14.38
CA ARG A 264 -10.30 -3.54 15.10
C ARG A 264 -11.32 -2.50 14.65
N ILE A 265 -12.60 -2.81 14.86
CA ILE A 265 -13.70 -1.92 14.45
C ILE A 265 -13.68 -0.57 15.17
N GLU A 266 -13.16 -0.52 16.40
CA GLU A 266 -12.97 0.71 17.17
C GLU A 266 -11.94 1.62 16.49
N THR A 267 -10.82 1.07 16.04
CA THR A 267 -9.80 1.81 15.27
C THR A 267 -10.40 2.34 13.97
N VAL A 268 -11.16 1.50 13.25
CA VAL A 268 -11.83 1.90 12.02
C VAL A 268 -12.80 3.06 12.25
N ARG A 269 -13.59 3.02 13.33
CA ARG A 269 -14.49 4.12 13.71
C ARG A 269 -13.72 5.39 14.03
N ALA A 270 -12.62 5.29 14.78
CA ALA A 270 -11.78 6.43 15.10
C ALA A 270 -11.15 7.07 13.84
N LEU A 271 -10.77 6.25 12.85
CA LEU A 271 -10.30 6.74 11.55
C LEU A 271 -11.40 7.44 10.74
N LEU A 272 -12.61 6.88 10.70
CA LEU A 272 -13.77 7.51 10.06
C LEU A 272 -14.12 8.86 10.73
N ASP A 273 -14.09 8.91 12.06
CA ASP A 273 -14.33 10.14 12.82
C ASP A 273 -13.24 11.20 12.53
N ALA A 274 -11.97 10.78 12.43
CA ALA A 274 -10.85 11.66 12.09
C ALA A 274 -10.87 12.15 10.64
N GLN A 275 -11.39 11.33 9.71
CA GLN A 275 -11.59 11.67 8.30
C GLN A 275 -12.70 12.71 8.13
N GLY A 276 -13.82 12.51 8.84
CA GLY A 276 -15.02 13.33 8.74
C GLY A 276 -16.19 12.60 8.05
N ALA A 277 -17.37 13.21 8.12
CA ALA A 277 -18.64 12.59 7.75
C ALA A 277 -19.00 12.67 6.26
N GLU A 278 -18.14 13.24 5.41
CA GLU A 278 -18.44 13.37 3.99
C GLU A 278 -18.37 12.00 3.29
N PRO A 279 -19.46 11.56 2.64
CA PRO A 279 -19.46 10.29 1.93
C PRO A 279 -18.53 10.38 0.72
N LEU A 280 -17.68 9.37 0.55
CA LEU A 280 -16.82 9.23 -0.62
C LEU A 280 -17.67 8.86 -1.84
N ALA A 281 -17.38 9.49 -2.98
CA ALA A 281 -17.94 9.06 -4.25
C ALA A 281 -17.35 7.69 -4.65
N PRO A 282 -18.09 6.87 -5.43
CA PRO A 282 -17.58 5.59 -5.89
C PRO A 282 -16.34 5.77 -6.76
N ALA A 283 -15.36 4.88 -6.59
CA ALA A 283 -14.15 4.81 -7.42
C ALA A 283 -14.50 4.66 -8.92
N LEU A 284 -13.57 5.02 -9.80
CA LEU A 284 -13.73 4.79 -11.24
C LEU A 284 -13.70 3.29 -11.54
N ASP A 285 -14.57 2.86 -12.44
CA ASP A 285 -14.65 1.47 -12.90
C ASP A 285 -14.84 1.44 -14.43
N ILE A 286 -14.64 0.27 -15.03
CA ILE A 286 -14.73 0.05 -16.48
C ILE A 286 -16.06 0.58 -17.07
N PRO A 287 -17.24 0.35 -16.45
CA PRO A 287 -18.51 0.82 -17.02
C PRO A 287 -18.62 2.33 -17.19
N ASP A 288 -17.80 3.13 -16.48
CA ASP A 288 -17.80 4.59 -16.61
C ASP A 288 -17.27 5.08 -17.97
N PHE A 289 -16.55 4.21 -18.69
CA PHE A 289 -16.01 4.49 -20.00
C PHE A 289 -16.87 3.91 -21.13
N HIS A 290 -18.05 3.39 -20.80
CA HIS A 290 -18.97 2.88 -21.80
C HIS A 290 -19.95 3.97 -22.24
N GLY A 291 -20.19 4.04 -23.56
CA GLY A 291 -21.25 4.89 -24.10
C GLY A 291 -22.64 4.49 -23.57
N ALA A 292 -23.63 5.36 -23.77
CA ALA A 292 -24.99 5.14 -23.25
C ALA A 292 -25.66 3.83 -23.72
N ASP A 293 -25.18 3.25 -24.82
CA ASP A 293 -25.62 1.97 -25.37
C ASP A 293 -24.82 0.76 -24.88
N GLY A 294 -23.79 0.97 -24.05
CA GLY A 294 -22.83 -0.04 -23.57
C GLY A 294 -21.83 -0.51 -24.64
N GLN A 295 -21.93 0.00 -25.87
CA GLN A 295 -21.13 -0.42 -27.02
C GLN A 295 -20.05 0.61 -27.38
N GLY A 296 -20.27 1.89 -27.05
CA GLY A 296 -19.24 2.93 -27.18
C GLY A 296 -18.12 2.81 -26.14
N PHE A 297 -16.93 3.29 -26.49
CA PHE A 297 -15.85 3.58 -25.54
C PHE A 297 -15.64 5.09 -25.52
N GLU A 298 -16.05 5.73 -24.43
CA GLU A 298 -16.21 7.18 -24.33
C GLU A 298 -15.44 7.75 -23.13
N PRO A 299 -15.02 9.02 -23.20
CA PRO A 299 -14.41 9.68 -22.06
C PRO A 299 -15.38 9.84 -20.90
N LEU A 300 -14.86 9.68 -19.68
CA LEU A 300 -15.56 9.98 -18.43
C LEU A 300 -16.14 11.41 -18.42
N TRP A 301 -15.43 12.38 -19.01
CA TRP A 301 -15.94 13.72 -19.29
C TRP A 301 -15.34 14.28 -20.58
N TYR A 302 -16.07 15.17 -21.27
CA TYR A 302 -15.67 15.72 -22.58
C TYR A 302 -14.27 16.37 -22.62
N GLY A 303 -13.77 16.82 -21.47
CA GLY A 303 -12.47 17.46 -21.33
C GLY A 303 -11.28 16.49 -21.35
N TYR A 304 -11.48 15.18 -21.18
CA TYR A 304 -10.38 14.22 -21.10
C TYR A 304 -9.91 13.72 -22.50
N PRO A 305 -8.60 13.54 -22.75
CA PRO A 305 -7.49 13.96 -21.89
C PRO A 305 -7.38 15.48 -21.82
N GLN A 306 -7.24 16.02 -20.61
CA GLN A 306 -7.22 17.47 -20.39
C GLN A 306 -5.91 18.12 -20.87
N ASP A 307 -4.80 17.38 -20.79
CA ASP A 307 -3.45 17.84 -21.07
C ASP A 307 -2.55 16.69 -21.59
N TRP A 308 -1.33 17.03 -22.02
CA TRP A 308 -0.41 16.05 -22.60
C TRP A 308 0.10 15.01 -21.60
N ILE A 309 0.20 15.35 -20.32
CA ILE A 309 0.58 14.39 -19.28
C ILE A 309 -0.50 13.32 -19.09
N SER A 310 -1.79 13.66 -19.25
CA SER A 310 -2.87 12.68 -19.27
C SER A 310 -2.75 11.70 -20.44
N VAL A 311 -2.37 12.17 -21.63
CA VAL A 311 -2.07 11.31 -22.79
C VAL A 311 -0.88 10.39 -22.46
N GLN A 312 0.20 10.97 -21.91
CA GLN A 312 1.40 10.23 -21.52
C GLN A 312 1.10 9.10 -20.52
N ILE A 313 0.29 9.38 -19.49
CA ILE A 313 -0.14 8.41 -18.47
C ILE A 313 -0.93 7.26 -19.11
N ALA A 314 -1.96 7.58 -19.91
CA ALA A 314 -2.80 6.57 -20.55
C ALA A 314 -1.99 5.68 -21.51
N CYS A 315 -1.11 6.28 -22.32
CA CYS A 315 -0.26 5.54 -23.25
C CYS A 315 0.80 4.70 -22.53
N ALA A 316 1.41 5.21 -21.46
CA ALA A 316 2.34 4.42 -20.66
C ALA A 316 1.66 3.20 -20.02
N ALA A 317 0.44 3.36 -19.50
CA ALA A 317 -0.36 2.26 -18.97
C ALA A 317 -0.66 1.21 -20.04
N LEU A 318 -1.05 1.62 -21.25
CA LEU A 318 -1.27 0.74 -22.39
C LEU A 318 -0.01 -0.02 -22.82
N VAL A 319 1.15 0.66 -22.89
CA VAL A 319 2.43 0.01 -23.22
C VAL A 319 2.76 -1.07 -22.19
N ARG A 320 2.62 -0.77 -20.89
CA ARG A 320 2.87 -1.74 -19.81
C ARG A 320 1.92 -2.92 -19.87
N GLU A 321 0.63 -2.69 -20.10
CA GLU A 321 -0.37 -3.75 -20.21
C GLU A 321 -0.15 -4.61 -21.46
N ALA A 322 0.20 -4.03 -22.60
CA ALA A 322 0.57 -4.78 -23.80
C ALA A 322 1.82 -5.63 -23.56
N ASP A 323 2.84 -5.07 -22.90
CA ASP A 323 4.06 -5.80 -22.51
C ASP A 323 3.76 -6.94 -21.52
N ARG A 324 2.81 -6.75 -20.59
CA ARG A 324 2.33 -7.79 -19.68
C ARG A 324 1.60 -8.90 -20.45
N ALA A 325 0.63 -8.53 -21.30
CA ALA A 325 -0.16 -9.45 -22.11
C ALA A 325 0.71 -10.28 -23.08
N ALA A 326 1.80 -9.71 -23.60
CA ALA A 326 2.77 -10.42 -24.43
C ALA A 326 3.55 -11.50 -23.64
N ARG A 327 3.77 -11.30 -22.33
CA ARG A 327 4.53 -12.22 -21.47
C ARG A 327 3.68 -13.32 -20.82
N THR A 328 2.37 -13.09 -20.65
CA THR A 328 1.51 -13.97 -19.87
C THR A 328 0.21 -14.30 -20.60
N VAL A 329 -0.13 -15.59 -20.70
CA VAL A 329 -1.42 -16.06 -21.25
C VAL A 329 -2.54 -16.01 -20.19
N GLN A 330 -2.20 -15.82 -18.92
CA GLN A 330 -3.18 -15.64 -17.86
C GLN A 330 -3.92 -14.31 -18.05
N ASN A 331 -5.26 -14.36 -18.02
CA ASN A 331 -6.15 -13.24 -18.31
C ASN A 331 -5.96 -12.68 -19.73
N ASP A 332 -5.92 -13.56 -20.74
CA ASP A 332 -5.83 -13.20 -22.16
C ASP A 332 -6.86 -12.11 -22.53
N PRO A 333 -6.43 -10.92 -22.97
CA PRO A 333 -7.34 -9.90 -23.45
C PRO A 333 -8.12 -10.32 -24.69
N TYR A 334 -7.58 -11.23 -25.51
CA TYR A 334 -8.15 -11.61 -26.80
C TYR A 334 -8.47 -13.12 -26.88
N PRO A 335 -9.43 -13.64 -26.09
CA PRO A 335 -9.69 -15.07 -25.97
C PRO A 335 -10.19 -15.77 -27.25
N GLY A 336 -10.53 -15.01 -28.30
CA GLY A 336 -11.01 -15.53 -29.58
C GLY A 336 -10.01 -15.49 -30.73
N LEU A 337 -8.82 -14.90 -30.53
CA LEU A 337 -7.77 -14.84 -31.54
C LEU A 337 -6.81 -16.03 -31.42
N ASP A 338 -6.25 -16.46 -32.54
CA ASP A 338 -5.14 -17.41 -32.47
C ASP A 338 -3.86 -16.76 -31.90
N GLU A 339 -2.83 -17.56 -31.63
CA GLU A 339 -1.59 -17.06 -31.01
C GLU A 339 -0.86 -16.02 -31.88
N ALA A 340 -0.85 -16.18 -33.20
CA ALA A 340 -0.16 -15.28 -34.11
C ALA A 340 -0.94 -13.96 -34.27
N GLU A 341 -2.27 -14.05 -34.42
CA GLU A 341 -3.18 -12.92 -34.48
C GLU A 341 -3.14 -12.11 -33.18
N ARG A 342 -3.20 -12.78 -32.03
CA ARG A 342 -3.09 -12.15 -30.71
C ARG A 342 -1.76 -11.44 -30.55
N ALA A 343 -0.65 -12.09 -30.88
CA ALA A 343 0.68 -11.49 -30.79
C ALA A 343 0.81 -10.25 -31.71
N ALA A 344 0.25 -10.32 -32.92
CA ALA A 344 0.20 -9.19 -33.84
C ALA A 344 -0.63 -8.03 -33.27
N GLN A 345 -1.82 -8.30 -32.73
CA GLN A 345 -2.69 -7.29 -32.13
C GLN A 345 -2.02 -6.59 -30.94
N ILE A 346 -1.44 -7.36 -30.01
CA ILE A 346 -0.73 -6.80 -28.84
C ILE A 346 0.44 -5.93 -29.30
N LYS A 347 1.20 -6.39 -30.29
CA LYS A 347 2.32 -5.64 -30.85
C LYS A 347 1.86 -4.32 -31.47
N THR A 348 0.79 -4.33 -32.25
CA THR A 348 0.21 -3.11 -32.85
C THR A 348 -0.20 -2.11 -31.78
N VAL A 349 -0.95 -2.54 -30.76
CA VAL A 349 -1.38 -1.64 -29.66
C VAL A 349 -0.15 -1.03 -28.98
N ARG A 350 0.86 -1.84 -28.69
CA ARG A 350 2.11 -1.40 -28.05
C ARG A 350 2.85 -0.35 -28.87
N GLU A 351 3.04 -0.59 -30.18
CA GLU A 351 3.78 0.32 -31.06
C GLU A 351 3.04 1.65 -31.25
N GLU A 352 1.72 1.61 -31.39
CA GLU A 352 0.91 2.82 -31.52
C GLU A 352 0.81 3.61 -30.21
N ALA A 353 0.66 2.92 -29.07
CA ALA A 353 0.68 3.57 -27.76
C ALA A 353 2.04 4.22 -27.46
N GLN A 354 3.14 3.58 -27.85
CA GLN A 354 4.47 4.18 -27.77
C GLN A 354 4.58 5.44 -28.63
N ALA A 355 4.04 5.42 -29.86
CA ALA A 355 4.08 6.59 -30.73
C ALA A 355 3.29 7.77 -30.15
N TRP A 356 2.12 7.53 -29.54
CA TRP A 356 1.38 8.56 -28.81
C TRP A 356 2.12 9.04 -27.56
N PHE A 357 2.76 8.14 -26.82
CA PHE A 357 3.59 8.49 -25.67
C PHE A 357 4.75 9.42 -26.07
N ASP A 358 5.50 9.05 -27.10
CA ASP A 358 6.64 9.84 -27.61
C ASP A 358 6.16 11.21 -28.12
N HIS A 359 4.99 11.25 -28.75
CA HIS A 359 4.37 12.50 -29.17
C HIS A 359 3.96 13.38 -27.98
N ALA A 360 3.35 12.80 -26.95
CA ALA A 360 2.97 13.53 -25.74
C ALA A 360 4.19 14.08 -25.00
N LEU A 361 5.25 13.30 -24.90
CA LEU A 361 6.52 13.68 -24.29
C LEU A 361 7.20 14.87 -24.99
N ALA A 362 7.00 15.02 -26.30
CA ALA A 362 7.51 16.15 -27.07
C ALA A 362 6.75 17.47 -26.85
N ASN A 363 5.68 17.46 -26.05
CA ASN A 363 4.85 18.62 -25.73
C ASN A 363 4.97 19.00 -24.23
N PRO A 364 4.70 20.26 -23.85
CA PRO A 364 4.66 20.63 -22.44
C PRO A 364 3.57 19.85 -21.69
N ALA A 365 3.96 19.16 -20.61
CA ALA A 365 3.13 18.22 -19.86
C ALA A 365 1.70 18.72 -19.56
N LEU A 366 1.57 19.95 -19.05
CA LEU A 366 0.28 20.54 -18.63
C LEU A 366 -0.36 21.41 -19.72
N ALA A 367 0.16 21.42 -20.95
CA ALA A 367 -0.47 22.17 -22.02
C ALA A 367 -1.79 21.50 -22.44
N PRO A 368 -2.89 22.26 -22.56
CA PRO A 368 -4.21 21.70 -22.83
C PRO A 368 -4.34 21.16 -24.25
N LEU A 369 -5.11 20.09 -24.42
CA LEU A 369 -5.41 19.55 -25.75
C LEU A 369 -6.52 20.34 -26.45
N GLY A 370 -6.37 20.54 -27.76
CA GLY A 370 -7.46 21.01 -28.61
C GLY A 370 -8.51 19.90 -28.87
N PRO A 371 -9.79 20.25 -29.11
CA PRO A 371 -10.83 19.26 -29.41
C PRO A 371 -10.49 18.27 -30.54
N PRO A 372 -9.84 18.66 -31.66
CA PRO A 372 -9.46 17.70 -32.71
C PRO A 372 -8.45 16.65 -32.23
N VAL A 373 -7.51 17.02 -31.36
CA VAL A 373 -6.49 16.10 -30.82
C VAL A 373 -7.13 15.13 -29.84
N ARG A 374 -7.99 15.62 -28.93
CA ARG A 374 -8.77 14.75 -28.03
C ARG A 374 -9.62 13.74 -28.80
N LYS A 375 -10.30 14.21 -29.85
CA LYS A 375 -11.12 13.33 -30.70
C LYS A 375 -10.23 12.26 -31.37
N ALA A 376 -9.11 12.66 -31.97
CA ALA A 376 -8.20 11.71 -32.61
C ALA A 376 -7.64 10.68 -31.63
N PHE A 377 -7.33 11.10 -30.41
CA PHE A 377 -6.88 10.21 -29.33
C PHE A 377 -7.97 9.19 -28.97
N TRP A 378 -9.21 9.62 -28.75
CA TRP A 378 -10.31 8.71 -28.42
C TRP A 378 -10.74 7.81 -29.57
N ASP A 379 -10.77 8.33 -30.80
CA ASP A 379 -11.02 7.53 -32.01
C ASP A 379 -9.99 6.38 -32.09
N TRP A 380 -8.71 6.69 -31.86
CA TRP A 380 -7.63 5.69 -31.80
C TRP A 380 -7.81 4.72 -30.64
N LEU A 381 -8.00 5.22 -29.42
CA LEU A 381 -8.12 4.41 -28.22
C LEU A 381 -9.27 3.41 -28.30
N SER A 382 -10.38 3.82 -28.94
CA SER A 382 -11.55 2.97 -29.19
C SER A 382 -11.25 1.78 -30.10
N THR A 383 -10.27 1.86 -30.99
CA THR A 383 -9.82 0.71 -31.81
C THR A 383 -9.10 -0.35 -30.98
N HIS A 384 -8.61 0.02 -29.79
CA HIS A 384 -7.90 -0.85 -28.86
C HIS A 384 -8.67 -1.09 -27.55
N ARG A 385 -10.01 -0.97 -27.61
CA ARG A 385 -10.93 -1.04 -26.46
C ARG A 385 -10.60 -2.14 -25.46
N THR A 386 -10.32 -3.35 -25.93
CA THR A 386 -10.04 -4.52 -25.10
C THR A 386 -8.89 -4.32 -24.10
N LEU A 387 -7.82 -3.64 -24.52
CA LEU A 387 -6.70 -3.30 -23.63
C LEU A 387 -6.94 -1.98 -22.90
N ALA A 388 -7.57 -1.02 -23.57
CA ALA A 388 -7.89 0.28 -22.98
C ALA A 388 -8.78 0.14 -21.74
N GLU A 389 -9.85 -0.64 -21.79
CA GLU A 389 -10.77 -0.87 -20.66
C GLU A 389 -10.06 -1.36 -19.39
N ARG A 390 -8.96 -2.11 -19.54
CA ARG A 390 -8.21 -2.65 -18.40
C ARG A 390 -7.38 -1.61 -17.67
N VAL A 391 -6.99 -0.54 -18.35
CA VAL A 391 -6.04 0.46 -17.82
C VAL A 391 -6.67 1.81 -17.58
N MET A 392 -7.78 2.13 -18.24
CA MET A 392 -8.36 3.47 -18.20
C MET A 392 -8.82 3.94 -16.81
N PRO A 393 -9.44 3.11 -15.95
CA PRO A 393 -9.79 3.56 -14.60
C PRO A 393 -8.57 4.09 -13.83
N GLU A 394 -7.52 3.30 -13.70
CA GLU A 394 -6.29 3.68 -12.98
C GLU A 394 -5.52 4.81 -13.67
N ALA A 395 -5.45 4.80 -15.01
CA ALA A 395 -4.78 5.86 -15.78
C ALA A 395 -5.47 7.22 -15.62
N VAL A 396 -6.80 7.24 -15.54
CA VAL A 396 -7.59 8.46 -15.34
C VAL A 396 -7.47 8.95 -13.90
N GLU A 397 -7.48 8.06 -12.91
CA GLU A 397 -7.18 8.42 -11.52
C GLU A 397 -5.81 9.08 -11.39
N ALA A 398 -4.77 8.44 -11.93
CA ALA A 398 -3.40 8.96 -11.92
C ALA A 398 -3.29 10.31 -12.66
N ALA A 399 -4.01 10.50 -13.77
CA ALA A 399 -4.08 11.76 -14.49
C ALA A 399 -4.73 12.87 -13.66
N ILE A 400 -5.85 12.58 -13.00
CA ILE A 400 -6.53 13.53 -12.10
C ILE A 400 -5.59 13.92 -10.95
N GLU A 401 -4.99 12.95 -10.27
CA GLU A 401 -4.03 13.20 -9.18
C GLU A 401 -2.86 14.08 -9.67
N THR A 402 -2.26 13.74 -10.82
CA THR A 402 -1.15 14.51 -11.40
C THR A 402 -1.54 15.96 -11.67
N THR A 403 -2.75 16.21 -12.20
CA THR A 403 -3.27 17.58 -12.39
C THR A 403 -3.55 18.27 -11.05
N LEU A 404 -4.07 17.56 -10.04
CA LEU A 404 -4.30 18.10 -8.69
C LEU A 404 -3.00 18.51 -7.99
N HIS A 405 -1.92 17.75 -8.22
CA HIS A 405 -0.56 18.02 -7.72
C HIS A 405 0.07 19.27 -8.35
N ALA A 406 -0.28 19.56 -9.60
CA ALA A 406 0.41 20.59 -10.39
C ALA A 406 0.15 22.01 -9.89
N SER A 407 -1.12 22.43 -9.81
CA SER A 407 -1.52 23.72 -9.25
C SER A 407 -3.02 23.82 -9.04
N ALA A 408 -3.45 24.81 -8.24
CA ALA A 408 -4.87 25.15 -8.08
C ALA A 408 -5.53 25.61 -9.40
N GLU A 409 -4.77 26.27 -10.29
CA GLU A 409 -5.27 26.73 -11.59
C GLU A 409 -5.57 25.56 -12.53
N GLU A 410 -4.69 24.56 -12.55
CA GLU A 410 -4.90 23.34 -13.34
C GLU A 410 -6.05 22.50 -12.76
N ALA A 411 -6.08 22.34 -11.43
CA ALA A 411 -7.14 21.60 -10.75
C ALA A 411 -8.54 22.19 -11.01
N ALA A 412 -8.66 23.52 -11.10
CA ALA A 412 -9.94 24.20 -11.37
C ALA A 412 -10.54 23.90 -12.76
N LYS A 413 -9.78 23.26 -13.66
CA LYS A 413 -10.25 22.86 -14.99
C LYS A 413 -10.98 21.51 -14.98
N LEU A 414 -10.86 20.73 -13.89
CA LEU A 414 -11.49 19.42 -13.76
C LEU A 414 -12.92 19.54 -13.19
N PRO A 415 -13.87 18.71 -13.63
CA PRO A 415 -15.20 18.65 -13.02
C PRO A 415 -15.14 18.19 -11.55
N GLU A 416 -15.93 18.81 -10.68
CA GLU A 416 -15.98 18.49 -9.24
C GLU A 416 -16.38 17.04 -8.95
N ASP A 417 -17.36 16.55 -9.69
CA ASP A 417 -17.85 15.18 -9.58
C ASP A 417 -16.78 14.16 -9.99
N VAL A 418 -15.96 14.48 -10.99
CA VAL A 418 -14.81 13.66 -11.39
C VAL A 418 -13.71 13.68 -10.32
N ILE A 419 -13.38 14.85 -9.78
CA ILE A 419 -12.40 14.97 -8.66
C ILE A 419 -12.86 14.12 -7.47
N ALA A 420 -14.14 14.20 -7.10
CA ALA A 420 -14.68 13.49 -5.94
C ALA A 420 -14.49 11.96 -6.02
N ARG A 421 -14.47 11.37 -7.22
CA ARG A 421 -14.30 9.92 -7.43
C ARG A 421 -12.90 9.40 -7.15
N VAL A 422 -11.92 10.29 -6.99
CA VAL A 422 -10.52 9.93 -6.67
C VAL A 422 -10.23 10.11 -5.17
N ALA A 423 -11.13 10.77 -4.42
CA ALA A 423 -10.96 11.08 -3.01
C ALA A 423 -10.68 9.85 -2.13
N TYR A 424 -11.21 8.68 -2.50
CA TYR A 424 -11.04 7.44 -1.74
C TYR A 424 -9.58 7.03 -1.58
N ARG A 425 -8.69 7.40 -2.53
CA ARG A 425 -7.26 7.07 -2.49
C ARG A 425 -6.48 7.84 -1.42
N HIS A 426 -7.10 8.91 -0.90
CA HIS A 426 -6.55 9.78 0.15
C HIS A 426 -7.30 9.63 1.48
N ALA A 427 -8.31 8.76 1.52
CA ALA A 427 -9.11 8.49 2.70
C ALA A 427 -8.34 7.68 3.75
N LEU A 428 -8.58 7.94 5.03
CA LEU A 428 -8.13 7.10 6.14
C LEU A 428 -8.92 5.78 6.21
N ALA A 429 -10.19 5.80 5.82
CA ALA A 429 -11.07 4.65 5.78
C ALA A 429 -12.16 4.79 4.69
N ILE A 430 -12.51 3.68 4.06
CA ILE A 430 -13.44 3.60 2.93
C ILE A 430 -14.55 2.62 3.29
N GLY A 431 -15.80 3.09 3.31
CA GLY A 431 -16.96 2.21 3.43
C GLY A 431 -17.26 1.50 2.10
N THR A 432 -17.45 0.18 2.15
CA THR A 432 -17.86 -0.66 1.01
C THR A 432 -19.14 -1.43 1.37
N PRO A 433 -19.85 -2.02 0.40
CA PRO A 433 -20.99 -2.89 0.69
C PRO A 433 -20.64 -4.08 1.62
N GLU A 434 -19.39 -4.56 1.57
CA GLU A 434 -18.88 -5.70 2.34
C GLU A 434 -18.33 -5.32 3.72
N GLY A 435 -18.10 -4.03 4.00
CA GLY A 435 -17.53 -3.58 5.28
C GLY A 435 -16.84 -2.23 5.18
N VAL A 436 -15.77 -2.06 5.94
CA VAL A 436 -14.93 -0.85 5.87
C VAL A 436 -13.49 -1.28 5.67
N ILE A 437 -12.85 -0.69 4.67
CA ILE A 437 -11.43 -0.87 4.36
C ILE A 437 -10.67 0.30 5.00
N ALA A 438 -9.77 0.01 5.94
CA ALA A 438 -8.99 1.01 6.64
C ALA A 438 -7.53 0.54 6.76
N PRO A 439 -6.72 0.71 5.72
CA PRO A 439 -5.30 0.37 5.78
C PRO A 439 -4.59 1.28 6.80
N PRO A 440 -3.47 0.85 7.40
CA PRO A 440 -2.71 1.69 8.31
C PRO A 440 -2.29 2.99 7.61
N PRO A 441 -2.71 4.18 8.08
CA PRO A 441 -2.33 5.44 7.46
C PRO A 441 -0.90 5.84 7.89
N PRO A 442 -0.30 6.83 7.20
CA PRO A 442 0.90 7.49 7.71
C PRO A 442 0.64 8.06 9.11
N ARG A 443 1.55 7.82 10.07
CA ARG A 443 1.29 8.13 11.48
C ARG A 443 2.54 8.33 12.34
N LEU A 444 2.35 8.95 13.50
CA LEU A 444 3.38 9.17 14.53
C LEU A 444 2.85 8.72 15.90
N LEU A 445 3.78 8.38 16.80
CA LEU A 445 3.54 8.06 18.21
C LEU A 445 2.38 7.07 18.40
N ALA A 446 2.47 5.96 17.67
CA ALA A 446 1.44 4.94 17.55
C ALA A 446 2.07 3.53 17.58
N PRO A 447 1.28 2.46 17.72
CA PRO A 447 1.71 1.12 17.36
C PRO A 447 2.20 1.06 15.91
N ALA A 448 3.29 0.35 15.69
CA ALA A 448 3.88 0.14 14.37
C ALA A 448 3.13 -0.95 13.61
N SER A 449 3.26 -0.97 12.29
CA SER A 449 2.77 -2.11 11.50
C SER A 449 3.77 -3.26 11.61
N GLY A 450 3.27 -4.47 11.86
CA GLY A 450 4.09 -5.65 12.09
C GLY A 450 4.84 -5.62 13.43
N THR A 451 5.63 -6.66 13.67
CA THR A 451 6.40 -6.82 14.90
C THR A 451 7.79 -6.22 14.77
N SER A 452 8.21 -5.40 15.74
CA SER A 452 9.57 -4.86 15.85
C SER A 452 10.08 -4.95 17.28
N ASP A 453 11.30 -5.46 17.46
CA ASP A 453 11.97 -5.51 18.77
C ASP A 453 12.20 -4.09 19.35
N LEU A 454 12.26 -3.07 18.47
CA LEU A 454 12.41 -1.68 18.90
C LEU A 454 11.19 -1.17 19.66
N ALA A 455 9.99 -1.72 19.43
CA ALA A 455 8.77 -1.27 20.09
C ALA A 455 8.79 -1.43 21.63
N ALA A 456 9.71 -2.22 22.18
CA ALA A 456 9.92 -2.33 23.64
C ALA A 456 10.67 -1.12 24.24
N THR A 457 11.45 -0.40 23.43
CA THR A 457 12.42 0.59 23.90
C THR A 457 12.33 1.94 23.18
N HIS A 458 11.64 1.97 22.04
CA HIS A 458 11.51 3.13 21.17
C HIS A 458 10.04 3.44 20.92
N LEU A 459 9.79 4.72 20.68
CA LEU A 459 8.56 5.23 20.11
C LEU A 459 8.67 5.20 18.59
N LEU A 460 7.57 4.86 17.92
CA LEU A 460 7.43 5.06 16.49
C LEU A 460 7.33 6.57 16.23
N LEU A 461 8.43 7.19 15.80
CA LEU A 461 8.45 8.62 15.47
C LEU A 461 7.59 8.89 14.24
N LEU A 462 7.70 8.04 13.22
CA LEU A 462 6.96 8.15 11.97
C LEU A 462 6.86 6.78 11.31
N GLU A 463 5.71 6.45 10.75
CA GLU A 463 5.57 5.38 9.76
C GLU A 463 4.95 5.94 8.47
N LEU A 464 5.57 5.62 7.33
CA LEU A 464 5.09 5.94 6.00
C LEU A 464 4.83 4.65 5.21
N PRO A 465 3.56 4.29 4.96
CA PRO A 465 3.23 3.20 4.05
C PRO A 465 3.47 3.61 2.58
N ASP A 466 3.57 2.60 1.72
CA ASP A 466 3.43 2.80 0.28
C ASP A 466 2.13 3.53 -0.04
N ASN A 467 2.23 4.58 -0.85
CA ASN A 467 1.10 5.36 -1.32
C ASN A 467 1.38 5.87 -2.75
N PRO A 468 0.92 5.14 -3.78
CA PRO A 468 1.11 5.54 -5.17
C PRO A 468 0.53 6.91 -5.53
N ALA A 469 -0.54 7.35 -4.85
CA ALA A 469 -1.14 8.67 -5.08
C ALA A 469 -0.22 9.83 -4.68
N LEU A 470 0.68 9.58 -3.71
CA LEU A 470 1.74 10.50 -3.28
C LEU A 470 3.08 10.20 -3.97
N GLY A 471 3.11 9.22 -4.87
CA GLY A 471 4.35 8.71 -5.43
C GLY A 471 5.27 8.09 -4.38
N HIS A 472 4.76 7.60 -3.25
CA HIS A 472 5.52 6.87 -2.24
C HIS A 472 5.59 5.39 -2.60
N HIS A 473 6.78 4.90 -2.94
CA HIS A 473 7.03 3.51 -3.26
C HIS A 473 8.27 3.03 -2.50
N PHE A 474 8.09 2.13 -1.55
CA PHE A 474 9.12 1.62 -0.66
C PHE A 474 9.31 0.10 -0.79
N GLY A 475 8.71 -0.52 -1.81
CA GLY A 475 8.92 -1.93 -2.16
C GLY A 475 7.92 -2.90 -1.52
N GLY A 476 6.69 -2.45 -1.27
CA GLY A 476 5.57 -3.31 -0.85
C GLY A 476 5.30 -3.30 0.66
N GLY A 477 5.67 -2.24 1.37
CA GLY A 477 5.59 -2.18 2.84
C GLY A 477 5.49 -0.77 3.39
N ALA A 478 6.04 -0.56 4.58
CA ALA A 478 6.12 0.75 5.22
C ALA A 478 7.53 1.02 5.75
N LEU A 479 7.97 2.27 5.66
CA LEU A 479 9.18 2.74 6.33
C LEU A 479 8.83 3.26 7.72
N GLN A 480 9.61 2.85 8.71
CA GLN A 480 9.39 3.18 10.12
C GLN A 480 10.63 3.87 10.68
N TRP A 481 10.44 5.04 11.28
CA TRP A 481 11.46 5.78 12.01
C TRP A 481 11.17 5.67 13.50
N TRP A 482 12.19 5.31 14.27
CA TRP A 482 12.09 5.04 15.70
C TRP A 482 13.02 5.95 16.49
N ILE A 483 12.59 6.36 17.68
CA ILE A 483 13.37 7.19 18.59
C ILE A 483 13.12 6.77 20.03
N THR A 484 14.12 6.82 20.89
CA THR A 484 13.90 6.56 22.32
C THR A 484 13.11 7.73 22.95
N PRO A 485 12.31 7.50 24.01
CA PRO A 485 11.64 8.59 24.72
C PRO A 485 12.60 9.69 25.20
N ASP A 486 13.77 9.30 25.71
CA ASP A 486 14.79 10.24 26.19
C ASP A 486 15.39 11.06 25.05
N ASP A 487 15.70 10.45 23.91
CA ASP A 487 16.23 11.19 22.76
C ASP A 487 15.17 12.15 22.19
N LEU A 488 13.90 11.76 22.17
CA LEU A 488 12.82 12.65 21.75
C LEU A 488 12.66 13.85 22.68
N ALA A 489 12.65 13.61 24.01
CA ALA A 489 12.60 14.67 25.01
C ALA A 489 13.77 15.65 24.90
N ASN A 490 14.96 15.13 24.59
CA ASN A 490 16.18 15.92 24.42
C ASN A 490 16.39 16.42 22.97
N ARG A 491 15.42 16.22 22.08
CA ARG A 491 15.43 16.67 20.67
C ARG A 491 16.62 16.14 19.86
N ARG A 492 17.08 14.92 20.15
CA ARG A 492 18.19 14.23 19.49
C ARG A 492 17.71 13.45 18.27
N PHE A 493 17.24 14.17 17.25
CA PHE A 493 16.73 13.55 16.00
C PHE A 493 17.83 12.88 15.16
N ASP A 494 19.11 13.12 15.47
CA ASP A 494 20.25 12.37 14.95
C ASP A 494 20.32 10.92 15.47
N ALA A 495 19.62 10.60 16.57
CA ALA A 495 19.55 9.26 17.15
C ALA A 495 18.42 8.39 16.55
N VAL A 496 17.64 8.92 15.61
CA VAL A 496 16.58 8.17 14.95
C VAL A 496 17.17 6.98 14.19
N VAL A 497 16.50 5.83 14.27
CA VAL A 497 16.82 4.64 13.48
C VAL A 497 15.66 4.30 12.54
N MET A 498 15.95 3.67 11.40
CA MET A 498 14.93 3.31 10.42
C MET A 498 14.85 1.79 10.24
N THR A 499 13.63 1.27 10.13
CA THR A 499 13.31 -0.12 9.77
C THR A 499 12.26 -0.17 8.67
N ARG A 500 12.01 -1.37 8.15
CA ARG A 500 10.93 -1.66 7.20
C ARG A 500 9.94 -2.64 7.82
N ALA A 501 8.65 -2.37 7.66
CA ALA A 501 7.60 -3.37 7.81
C ALA A 501 7.33 -4.01 6.45
N GLY A 502 7.14 -5.33 6.43
CA GLY A 502 6.89 -6.11 5.21
C GLY A 502 6.00 -7.32 5.45
#